data_AF-A0A950CQ42-F1
#
_entry.id   AF-A0A950CQ42-F1
#
_cell.length_a   1.000
_cell.length_b   1.000
_cell.length_c   1.000
_cell.angle_alpha   90.00
_cell.angle_beta   90.00
_cell.angle_gamma   90.00
#
_symmetry.space_group_name_H-M   'P 1'
#
loop_
_entity.id
_entity.type
_entity.pdbx_description
1 polymer ?
#
loop_
_entity_poly.entity_id
_entity_poly.type
_entity_poly.pdbx_seq_one_letter_code
_entity_poly.pdbx_strand_id
1 'polypeptide(L)'
;MSHISTEVKSDQQQQVGALALITLQPEQYAKEVYQPFYDRRAKAIESLRAIDYDIQTTKGMEVAVKARRLVADIRIEAEKERKARKQPITQIGKLLESSYNDLEAQLLPLESLFDDDIKAEEKRKEEIKKEKERAEAARIQEISDRIAAISKLPMKTGRMSSAQIQDVIDELTGIQIDDSFAEFIPAATKAWVEARDALKASFDAAAEDEAEAYRKCIIAEEETRKQARERAELAAKQAELERIANEQAAERKRLADEQAAIETAAAEQRRKAEENLRAEAEAQAARLKAEAEAHAAEMKRLADELAAERAKFEAAQAAQKAKDDVELKAKEDAARLEADNAEAIEIDKAMGQVVSDFNAATMVSMPDLPVDDPNGEILDAADAIDAEPTDEEIVELYIQHFGGSPEQAIERLSRFAMTVAHG
;
A
#
# COMPACT_ATOMS: atom_id res chain seq x y z
N MET A 1 -115.87 -75.00 52.84
CA MET A 1 -115.54 -73.98 51.81
C MET A 1 -114.55 -74.59 50.83
N SER A 2 -115.01 -75.16 49.70
CA SER A 2 -114.09 -75.92 48.79
C SER A 2 -114.28 -75.68 47.29
N HIS A 3 -115.23 -74.85 46.86
CA HIS A 3 -115.48 -74.60 45.42
C HIS A 3 -114.88 -73.26 44.92
N ILE A 4 -114.70 -72.27 45.80
CA ILE A 4 -114.18 -70.94 45.44
C ILE A 4 -112.68 -70.96 45.05
N SER A 5 -111.91 -71.92 45.57
CA SER A 5 -110.45 -71.97 45.34
C SER A 5 -110.05 -72.55 43.97
N THR A 6 -111.01 -73.09 43.20
CA THR A 6 -110.77 -73.73 41.90
C THR A 6 -110.95 -72.73 40.75
N GLU A 7 -112.01 -71.93 40.77
CA GLU A 7 -112.37 -70.97 39.72
C GLU A 7 -111.33 -69.83 39.60
N VAL A 8 -110.86 -69.29 40.73
CA VAL A 8 -109.81 -68.25 40.75
C VAL A 8 -108.49 -68.75 40.12
N LYS A 9 -108.21 -70.06 40.18
CA LYS A 9 -107.02 -70.65 39.57
C LYS A 9 -107.18 -70.86 38.06
N SER A 10 -108.36 -71.22 37.58
CA SER A 10 -108.60 -71.34 36.13
C SER A 10 -108.48 -69.99 35.43
N ASP A 11 -109.01 -68.91 36.01
CA ASP A 11 -108.91 -67.57 35.42
C ASP A 11 -107.46 -67.08 35.35
N GLN A 12 -106.67 -67.29 36.41
CA GLN A 12 -105.25 -66.93 36.42
C GLN A 12 -104.45 -67.77 35.41
N GLN A 13 -104.71 -69.08 35.30
CA GLN A 13 -104.04 -69.93 34.30
C GLN A 13 -104.42 -69.55 32.86
N GLN A 14 -105.67 -69.15 32.61
CA GLN A 14 -106.09 -68.63 31.30
C GLN A 14 -105.45 -67.28 30.97
N GLN A 15 -105.31 -66.37 31.94
CA GLN A 15 -104.60 -65.10 31.74
C GLN A 15 -103.10 -65.30 31.46
N VAL A 16 -102.43 -66.18 32.19
CA VAL A 16 -101.01 -66.51 31.96
C VAL A 16 -100.81 -67.21 30.60
N GLY A 17 -101.70 -68.13 30.21
CA GLY A 17 -101.68 -68.75 28.89
C GLY A 17 -101.89 -67.74 27.75
N ALA A 18 -102.81 -66.79 27.92
CA ALA A 18 -103.04 -65.71 26.95
C ALA A 18 -101.86 -64.73 26.85
N LEU A 19 -101.09 -64.53 27.93
CA LEU A 19 -99.84 -63.76 27.91
C LEU A 19 -98.71 -64.51 27.22
N ALA A 20 -98.57 -65.82 27.45
CA ALA A 20 -97.57 -66.66 26.80
C ALA A 20 -97.75 -66.73 25.26
N LEU A 21 -99.01 -66.70 24.77
CA LEU A 21 -99.29 -66.67 23.33
C LEU A 21 -98.82 -65.37 22.66
N ILE A 22 -98.97 -64.20 23.33
CA ILE A 22 -98.49 -62.91 22.83
C ILE A 22 -96.98 -62.97 22.54
N THR A 23 -96.22 -63.62 23.42
CA THR A 23 -94.75 -63.67 23.36
C THR A 23 -94.19 -64.66 22.33
N LEU A 24 -94.95 -65.65 21.86
CA LEU A 24 -94.47 -66.61 20.85
C LEU A 24 -94.88 -66.25 19.42
N GLN A 25 -96.14 -65.84 19.18
CA GLN A 25 -96.63 -65.49 17.84
C GLN A 25 -97.66 -64.36 17.90
N PRO A 26 -97.23 -63.07 17.84
CA PRO A 26 -98.14 -61.93 18.00
C PRO A 26 -99.20 -61.84 16.90
N GLU A 27 -98.90 -62.30 15.68
CA GLU A 27 -99.86 -62.36 14.58
C GLU A 27 -100.98 -63.38 14.82
N GLN A 28 -100.64 -64.59 15.30
CA GLN A 28 -101.62 -65.61 15.66
C GLN A 28 -102.51 -65.13 16.81
N TYR A 29 -101.93 -64.56 17.87
CA TYR A 29 -102.69 -63.99 18.98
C TYR A 29 -103.67 -62.90 18.51
N ALA A 30 -103.22 -61.96 17.68
CA ALA A 30 -104.09 -60.92 17.15
C ALA A 30 -105.23 -61.49 16.30
N LYS A 31 -104.96 -62.52 15.49
CA LYS A 31 -105.98 -63.23 14.70
C LYS A 31 -107.04 -63.89 15.58
N GLU A 32 -106.61 -64.65 16.59
CA GLU A 32 -107.51 -65.37 17.51
C GLU A 32 -108.40 -64.42 18.32
N VAL A 33 -107.84 -63.31 18.82
CA VAL A 33 -108.59 -62.28 19.57
C VAL A 33 -109.69 -61.64 18.73
N TYR A 34 -109.46 -61.38 17.44
CA TYR A 34 -110.47 -60.73 16.58
C TYR A 34 -111.40 -61.69 15.85
N GLN A 35 -111.10 -63.00 15.79
CA GLN A 35 -111.93 -63.98 15.07
C GLN A 35 -113.43 -63.94 15.47
N PRO A 36 -113.81 -63.95 16.77
CA PRO A 36 -115.22 -63.89 17.16
C PRO A 36 -115.93 -62.60 16.71
N PHE A 37 -115.19 -61.49 16.58
CA PHE A 37 -115.70 -60.22 16.07
C PHE A 37 -115.83 -60.24 14.55
N TYR A 38 -114.93 -60.89 13.82
CA TYR A 38 -115.07 -61.13 12.38
C TYR A 38 -116.27 -62.03 12.06
N ASP A 39 -116.50 -63.08 12.84
CA ASP A 39 -117.63 -64.00 12.68
C ASP A 39 -118.96 -63.29 12.98
N ARG A 40 -119.04 -62.51 14.07
CA ARG A 40 -120.20 -61.66 14.38
C ARG A 40 -120.44 -60.59 13.32
N ARG A 41 -119.39 -59.96 12.79
CA ARG A 41 -119.47 -59.00 11.69
C ARG A 41 -120.00 -59.66 10.42
N ALA A 42 -119.54 -60.87 10.06
CA ALA A 42 -120.03 -61.60 8.90
C ALA A 42 -121.54 -61.89 9.00
N LYS A 43 -121.98 -62.48 10.12
CA LYS A 43 -123.40 -62.75 10.41
C LYS A 43 -124.25 -61.47 10.44
N ALA A 44 -123.71 -60.37 10.97
CA ALA A 44 -124.39 -59.07 10.94
C ALA A 44 -124.51 -58.53 9.51
N ILE A 45 -123.48 -58.59 8.68
CA ILE A 45 -123.54 -58.14 7.27
C ILE A 45 -124.58 -58.96 6.49
N GLU A 46 -124.61 -60.28 6.67
CA GLU A 46 -125.59 -61.17 6.07
C GLU A 46 -127.03 -60.83 6.53
N SER A 47 -127.25 -60.75 7.84
CA SER A 47 -128.55 -60.41 8.42
C SER A 47 -129.07 -59.04 7.97
N LEU A 48 -128.19 -58.05 7.85
CA LEU A 48 -128.55 -56.68 7.48
C LEU A 48 -128.78 -56.49 5.98
N ARG A 49 -128.20 -57.34 5.13
CA ARG A 49 -128.48 -57.34 3.67
C ARG A 49 -129.87 -57.87 3.32
N ALA A 50 -130.47 -58.66 4.20
CA ALA A 50 -131.80 -59.24 4.01
C ALA A 50 -132.96 -58.34 4.52
N ILE A 51 -132.66 -57.15 5.03
CA ILE A 51 -133.66 -56.24 5.62
C ILE A 51 -133.98 -55.10 4.65
N ASP A 52 -135.20 -55.10 4.14
CA ASP A 52 -135.83 -53.93 3.52
C ASP A 52 -136.55 -53.08 4.60
N TYR A 53 -136.49 -51.76 4.48
CA TYR A 53 -137.07 -50.84 5.47
C TYR A 53 -137.30 -49.42 4.92
N ASP A 54 -138.49 -48.86 5.18
CA ASP A 54 -138.78 -47.45 4.92
C ASP A 54 -138.62 -46.59 6.19
N ILE A 55 -137.61 -45.72 6.18
CA ILE A 55 -137.27 -44.81 7.27
C ILE A 55 -138.33 -43.72 7.53
N GLN A 56 -139.25 -43.46 6.59
CA GLN A 56 -140.39 -42.56 6.81
C GLN A 56 -141.47 -43.19 7.71
N THR A 57 -141.43 -44.52 7.91
CA THR A 57 -142.30 -45.22 8.86
C THR A 57 -141.63 -45.41 10.22
N THR A 58 -142.41 -45.32 11.31
CA THR A 58 -141.92 -45.61 12.67
C THR A 58 -141.29 -47.00 12.78
N LYS A 59 -141.88 -48.00 12.10
CA LYS A 59 -141.39 -49.39 12.09
C LYS A 59 -140.04 -49.54 11.37
N GLY A 60 -139.89 -48.94 10.18
CA GLY A 60 -138.63 -48.98 9.45
C GLY A 60 -137.53 -48.18 10.14
N MET A 61 -137.87 -47.05 10.78
CA MET A 61 -136.92 -46.31 11.62
C MET A 61 -136.47 -47.11 12.85
N GLU A 62 -137.37 -47.82 13.54
CA GLU A 62 -137.00 -48.75 14.62
C GLU A 62 -136.03 -49.84 14.14
N VAL A 63 -136.28 -50.42 12.96
CA VAL A 63 -135.43 -51.44 12.34
C VAL A 63 -134.05 -50.86 12.00
N ALA A 64 -133.99 -49.67 11.40
CA ALA A 64 -132.75 -48.96 11.10
C ALA A 64 -131.92 -48.65 12.38
N VAL A 65 -132.59 -48.25 13.47
CA VAL A 65 -131.94 -48.00 14.76
C VAL A 65 -131.37 -49.31 15.36
N LYS A 66 -132.13 -50.41 15.32
CA LYS A 66 -131.67 -51.74 15.79
C LYS A 66 -130.49 -52.25 14.93
N ALA A 67 -130.56 -52.08 13.62
CA ALA A 67 -129.49 -52.42 12.67
C ALA A 67 -128.20 -51.63 12.93
N ARG A 68 -128.30 -50.29 13.06
CA ARG A 68 -127.17 -49.41 13.42
C ARG A 68 -126.55 -49.81 14.75
N ARG A 69 -127.38 -50.16 15.74
CA ARG A 69 -126.94 -50.57 17.08
C ARG A 69 -126.13 -51.86 17.03
N LEU A 70 -126.59 -52.90 16.33
CA LEU A 70 -125.85 -54.16 16.16
C LEU A 70 -124.41 -53.96 15.64
N VAL A 71 -124.24 -53.11 14.62
CA VAL A 71 -122.90 -52.80 14.06
C VAL A 71 -122.07 -51.94 15.01
N ALA A 72 -122.70 -50.97 15.69
CA ALA A 72 -122.04 -50.12 16.67
C ALA A 72 -121.53 -50.92 17.88
N ASP A 73 -122.33 -51.84 18.41
CA ASP A 73 -122.03 -52.66 19.58
C ASP A 73 -120.83 -53.59 19.29
N ILE A 74 -120.83 -54.30 18.14
CA ILE A 74 -119.68 -55.13 17.70
C ILE A 74 -118.38 -54.30 17.63
N ARG A 75 -118.44 -53.07 17.12
CA ARG A 75 -117.28 -52.17 17.05
C ARG A 75 -116.83 -51.67 18.43
N ILE A 76 -117.76 -51.33 19.32
CA ILE A 76 -117.48 -50.84 20.67
C ILE A 76 -116.86 -51.94 21.53
N GLU A 77 -117.37 -53.16 21.43
CA GLU A 77 -116.83 -54.32 22.15
C GLU A 77 -115.43 -54.71 21.65
N ALA A 78 -115.18 -54.70 20.33
CA ALA A 78 -113.85 -54.93 19.77
C ALA A 78 -112.83 -53.87 20.24
N GLU A 79 -113.22 -52.60 20.32
CA GLU A 79 -112.36 -51.52 20.85
C GLU A 79 -112.14 -51.64 22.37
N LYS A 80 -113.14 -52.11 23.13
CA LYS A 80 -113.00 -52.42 24.56
C LYS A 80 -112.00 -53.55 24.76
N GLU A 81 -112.10 -54.63 23.99
CA GLU A 81 -111.20 -55.79 24.04
C GLU A 81 -109.76 -55.39 23.67
N ARG A 82 -109.58 -54.56 22.64
CA ARG A 82 -108.29 -53.99 22.25
C ARG A 82 -107.64 -53.21 23.39
N LYS A 83 -108.40 -52.34 24.08
CA LYS A 83 -107.89 -51.56 25.23
C LYS A 83 -107.53 -52.48 26.40
N ALA A 84 -108.42 -53.41 26.74
CA ALA A 84 -108.20 -54.37 27.83
C ALA A 84 -106.92 -55.20 27.64
N ARG A 85 -106.65 -55.67 26.40
CA ARG A 85 -105.43 -56.46 26.10
C ARG A 85 -104.18 -55.60 25.91
N LYS A 86 -104.29 -54.37 25.38
CA LYS A 86 -103.13 -53.46 25.27
C LYS A 86 -102.66 -52.93 26.63
N GLN A 87 -103.56 -52.76 27.60
CA GLN A 87 -103.24 -52.23 28.93
C GLN A 87 -102.11 -53.00 29.64
N PRO A 88 -102.20 -54.33 29.91
CA PRO A 88 -101.15 -55.06 30.62
C PRO A 88 -99.82 -55.07 29.84
N ILE A 89 -99.85 -55.19 28.51
CA ILE A 89 -98.63 -55.12 27.68
C ILE A 89 -97.94 -53.75 27.86
N THR A 90 -98.71 -52.66 27.90
CA THR A 90 -98.18 -51.31 28.11
C THR A 90 -97.67 -51.11 29.54
N GLN A 91 -98.26 -51.78 30.53
CA GLN A 91 -97.79 -51.77 31.91
C GLN A 91 -96.49 -52.57 32.07
N ILE A 92 -96.37 -53.75 31.45
CA ILE A 92 -95.15 -54.56 31.43
C ILE A 92 -94.00 -53.78 30.78
N GLY A 93 -94.22 -53.14 29.64
CA GLY A 93 -93.20 -52.29 29.00
C GLY A 93 -92.68 -51.18 29.92
N LYS A 94 -93.57 -50.51 30.65
CA LYS A 94 -93.18 -49.49 31.65
C LYS A 94 -92.44 -50.06 32.87
N LEU A 95 -92.77 -51.28 33.30
CA LEU A 95 -92.10 -51.93 34.42
C LEU A 95 -90.69 -52.42 34.04
N LEU A 96 -90.51 -52.91 32.81
CA LEU A 96 -89.20 -53.24 32.26
C LEU A 96 -88.34 -51.99 32.12
N GLU A 97 -88.90 -50.91 31.57
CA GLU A 97 -88.24 -49.61 31.44
C GLU A 97 -87.81 -49.07 32.82
N SER A 98 -88.71 -49.02 33.81
CA SER A 98 -88.35 -48.61 35.18
C SER A 98 -87.24 -49.48 35.73
N SER A 99 -87.39 -50.82 35.70
CA SER A 99 -86.41 -51.75 36.27
C SER A 99 -85.03 -51.63 35.60
N TYR A 100 -84.98 -51.26 34.32
CA TYR A 100 -83.73 -50.99 33.61
C TYR A 100 -83.08 -49.68 34.08
N ASN A 101 -83.83 -48.57 34.11
CA ASN A 101 -83.33 -47.28 34.58
C ASN A 101 -82.93 -47.33 36.08
N ASP A 102 -83.70 -48.05 36.91
CA ASP A 102 -83.41 -48.29 38.32
C ASP A 102 -82.11 -49.12 38.50
N LEU A 103 -81.81 -50.05 37.58
CA LEU A 103 -80.57 -50.84 37.57
C LEU A 103 -79.37 -50.01 37.06
N GLU A 104 -79.54 -49.27 35.97
CA GLU A 104 -78.54 -48.36 35.41
C GLU A 104 -78.12 -47.29 36.43
N ALA A 105 -79.09 -46.65 37.11
CA ALA A 105 -78.83 -45.66 38.14
C ALA A 105 -78.09 -46.22 39.38
N GLN A 106 -78.12 -47.54 39.61
CA GLN A 106 -77.35 -48.19 40.68
C GLN A 106 -75.96 -48.66 40.21
N LEU A 107 -75.82 -49.06 38.94
CA LEU A 107 -74.56 -49.60 38.40
C LEU A 107 -73.63 -48.51 37.86
N LEU A 108 -74.15 -47.50 37.15
CA LEU A 108 -73.34 -46.46 36.52
C LEU A 108 -72.45 -45.67 37.51
N PRO A 109 -72.87 -45.35 38.76
CA PRO A 109 -71.97 -44.73 39.74
C PRO A 109 -70.85 -45.66 40.22
N LEU A 110 -71.07 -46.97 40.21
CA LEU A 110 -70.05 -47.97 40.57
C LEU A 110 -69.06 -48.17 39.42
N GLU A 111 -69.55 -48.21 38.17
CA GLU A 111 -68.72 -48.28 36.97
C GLU A 111 -67.84 -47.03 36.84
N SER A 112 -68.40 -45.83 37.01
CA SER A 112 -67.64 -44.57 37.00
C SER A 112 -66.56 -44.53 38.07
N LEU A 113 -66.83 -45.04 39.29
CA LEU A 113 -65.84 -45.09 40.36
C LEU A 113 -64.62 -45.96 39.97
N PHE A 114 -64.85 -47.14 39.41
CA PHE A 114 -63.75 -48.02 38.97
C PHE A 114 -63.02 -47.46 37.74
N ASP A 115 -63.73 -46.84 36.80
CA ASP A 115 -63.16 -46.19 35.62
C ASP A 115 -62.26 -44.98 35.99
N ASP A 116 -62.71 -44.14 36.94
CA ASP A 116 -61.90 -43.03 37.47
C ASP A 116 -60.67 -43.52 38.26
N ASP A 117 -60.80 -44.56 39.09
CA ASP A 117 -59.67 -45.20 39.80
C ASP A 117 -58.65 -45.81 38.81
N ILE A 118 -59.11 -46.48 37.75
CA ILE A 118 -58.26 -47.03 36.69
C ILE A 118 -57.49 -45.90 36.00
N LYS A 119 -58.19 -44.84 35.55
CA LYS A 119 -57.56 -43.68 34.88
C LYS A 119 -56.53 -42.97 35.77
N ALA A 120 -56.81 -42.85 37.07
CA ALA A 120 -55.89 -42.24 38.03
C ALA A 120 -54.59 -43.08 38.16
N GLU A 121 -54.70 -44.40 38.27
CA GLU A 121 -53.56 -45.30 38.38
C GLU A 121 -52.79 -45.48 37.06
N GLU A 122 -53.47 -45.49 35.91
CA GLU A 122 -52.82 -45.47 34.59
C GLU A 122 -52.02 -44.19 34.38
N LYS A 123 -52.61 -43.03 34.70
CA LYS A 123 -51.90 -41.74 34.66
C LYS A 123 -50.68 -41.76 35.59
N ARG A 124 -50.82 -42.23 36.83
CA ARG A 124 -49.70 -42.33 37.79
C ARG A 124 -48.57 -43.24 37.26
N LYS A 125 -48.92 -44.38 36.63
CA LYS A 125 -47.95 -45.26 35.97
C LYS A 125 -47.25 -44.58 34.80
N GLU A 126 -47.98 -43.82 33.98
CA GLU A 126 -47.43 -43.09 32.85
C GLU A 126 -46.49 -41.95 33.29
N GLU A 127 -46.86 -41.20 34.34
CA GLU A 127 -46.02 -40.17 34.95
C GLU A 127 -44.72 -40.75 35.54
N ILE A 128 -44.80 -41.87 36.28
CA ILE A 128 -43.62 -42.59 36.79
C ILE A 128 -42.74 -43.13 35.65
N LYS A 129 -43.33 -43.60 34.55
CA LYS A 129 -42.60 -44.06 33.37
C LYS A 129 -41.86 -42.90 32.70
N LYS A 130 -42.56 -41.78 32.44
CA LYS A 130 -41.98 -40.55 31.87
C LYS A 130 -40.86 -39.99 32.75
N GLU A 131 -41.00 -40.02 34.07
CA GLU A 131 -39.95 -39.51 34.96
C GLU A 131 -38.71 -40.41 34.99
N LYS A 132 -38.88 -41.74 34.94
CA LYS A 132 -37.76 -42.67 34.75
C LYS A 132 -37.06 -42.48 33.41
N GLU A 133 -37.83 -42.27 32.34
CA GLU A 133 -37.31 -42.01 30.99
C GLU A 133 -36.55 -40.68 30.92
N ARG A 134 -37.00 -39.64 31.63
CA ARG A 134 -36.27 -38.37 31.80
C ARG A 134 -34.98 -38.55 32.59
N ALA A 135 -35.03 -39.24 33.74
CA ALA A 135 -33.87 -39.45 34.60
C ALA A 135 -32.77 -40.26 33.87
N GLU A 136 -33.16 -41.27 33.10
CA GLU A 136 -32.24 -42.07 32.30
C GLU A 136 -31.67 -41.28 31.10
N ALA A 137 -32.51 -40.50 30.40
CA ALA A 137 -32.04 -39.60 29.35
C ALA A 137 -31.08 -38.54 29.89
N ALA A 138 -31.32 -38.01 31.09
CA ALA A 138 -30.41 -37.07 31.77
C ALA A 138 -29.08 -37.73 32.15
N ARG A 139 -29.10 -38.97 32.69
CA ARG A 139 -27.87 -39.75 32.96
C ARG A 139 -27.04 -39.95 31.70
N ILE A 140 -27.68 -40.38 30.60
CA ILE A 140 -27.01 -40.61 29.32
C ILE A 140 -26.45 -39.29 28.76
N GLN A 141 -27.19 -38.19 28.86
CA GLN A 141 -26.75 -36.87 28.41
C GLN A 141 -25.55 -36.36 29.24
N GLU A 142 -25.59 -36.45 30.56
CA GLU A 142 -24.48 -36.04 31.44
C GLU A 142 -23.20 -36.81 31.13
N ILE A 143 -23.29 -38.14 30.97
CA ILE A 143 -22.15 -38.98 30.59
C ILE A 143 -21.65 -38.62 29.18
N SER A 144 -22.57 -38.36 28.23
CA SER A 144 -22.21 -37.93 26.87
C SER A 144 -21.50 -36.57 26.85
N ASP A 145 -21.96 -35.59 27.64
CA ASP A 145 -21.35 -34.27 27.75
C ASP A 145 -19.97 -34.33 28.43
N ARG A 146 -19.78 -35.20 29.43
CA ARG A 146 -18.46 -35.48 30.03
C ARG A 146 -17.48 -36.06 28.99
N ILE A 147 -17.92 -37.00 28.17
CA ILE A 147 -17.10 -37.55 27.06
C ILE A 147 -16.81 -36.47 26.01
N ALA A 148 -17.82 -35.67 25.64
CA ALA A 148 -17.66 -34.59 24.69
C ALA A 148 -16.75 -33.46 25.21
N ALA A 149 -16.67 -33.24 26.53
CA ALA A 149 -15.72 -32.31 27.14
C ALA A 149 -14.27 -32.79 26.96
N ILE A 150 -14.00 -34.07 27.23
CA ILE A 150 -12.69 -34.71 27.00
C ILE A 150 -12.25 -34.52 25.53
N SER A 151 -13.11 -34.88 24.57
CA SER A 151 -12.81 -34.73 23.13
C SER A 151 -12.61 -33.28 22.67
N LYS A 152 -13.06 -32.28 23.43
CA LYS A 152 -12.89 -30.84 23.10
C LYS A 152 -11.61 -30.24 23.67
N LEU A 153 -10.91 -30.89 24.62
CA LEU A 153 -9.67 -30.35 25.20
C LEU A 153 -8.58 -30.00 24.16
N PRO A 154 -8.30 -30.82 23.13
CA PRO A 154 -7.31 -30.47 22.10
C PRO A 154 -7.67 -29.21 21.29
N MET A 155 -8.95 -28.84 21.21
CA MET A 155 -9.37 -27.64 20.46
C MET A 155 -8.96 -26.33 21.17
N LYS A 156 -8.53 -26.39 22.44
CA LYS A 156 -8.05 -25.22 23.20
C LYS A 156 -6.63 -24.77 22.79
N THR A 157 -5.79 -25.66 22.23
CA THR A 157 -4.32 -25.49 22.22
C THR A 157 -3.75 -24.54 21.17
N GLY A 158 -4.50 -24.18 20.12
CA GLY A 158 -3.95 -23.58 18.88
C GLY A 158 -3.28 -22.20 18.96
N ARG A 159 -3.10 -21.62 20.16
CA ARG A 159 -2.27 -20.43 20.45
C ARG A 159 -1.57 -20.51 21.82
N MET A 160 -1.51 -21.69 22.44
CA MET A 160 -0.90 -21.91 23.75
C MET A 160 0.61 -22.19 23.62
N SER A 161 1.38 -21.82 24.63
CA SER A 161 2.79 -22.25 24.75
C SER A 161 2.89 -23.74 25.12
N SER A 162 4.06 -24.34 24.92
CA SER A 162 4.34 -25.73 25.33
C SER A 162 3.95 -25.99 26.80
N ALA A 163 4.33 -25.09 27.70
CA ALA A 163 3.96 -25.14 29.12
C ALA A 163 2.43 -25.09 29.36
N GLN A 164 1.71 -24.22 28.64
CA GLN A 164 0.25 -24.13 28.75
C GLN A 164 -0.46 -25.37 28.18
N ILE A 165 0.13 -26.04 27.18
CA ILE A 165 -0.41 -27.31 26.67
C ILE A 165 -0.13 -28.43 27.68
N GLN A 166 1.00 -28.40 28.39
CA GLN A 166 1.25 -29.33 29.50
C GLN A 166 0.21 -29.19 30.62
N ASP A 167 -0.17 -27.97 31.00
CA ASP A 167 -1.27 -27.74 31.98
C ASP A 167 -2.58 -28.43 31.53
N VAL A 168 -2.88 -28.46 30.23
CA VAL A 168 -4.08 -29.12 29.66
C VAL A 168 -3.90 -30.65 29.53
N ILE A 169 -2.67 -31.14 29.34
CA ILE A 169 -2.34 -32.58 29.43
C ILE A 169 -2.52 -33.06 30.89
N ASP A 170 -2.16 -32.24 31.87
CA ASP A 170 -2.33 -32.53 33.29
C ASP A 170 -3.82 -32.42 33.70
N GLU A 171 -4.58 -31.45 33.16
CA GLU A 171 -6.06 -31.39 33.24
C GLU A 171 -6.68 -32.72 32.78
N LEU A 172 -6.32 -33.19 31.58
CA LEU A 172 -6.80 -34.46 31.02
C LEU A 172 -6.36 -35.68 31.85
N THR A 173 -5.13 -35.68 32.36
CA THR A 173 -4.58 -36.79 33.17
C THR A 173 -5.25 -36.89 34.53
N GLY A 174 -5.79 -35.78 35.06
CA GLY A 174 -6.66 -35.76 36.24
C GLY A 174 -8.06 -36.36 36.03
N ILE A 175 -8.53 -36.51 34.78
CA ILE A 175 -9.86 -37.08 34.48
C ILE A 175 -9.81 -38.61 34.60
N GLN A 176 -10.31 -39.12 35.72
CA GLN A 176 -10.47 -40.55 35.95
C GLN A 176 -11.65 -41.11 35.14
N ILE A 177 -11.39 -42.16 34.37
CA ILE A 177 -12.42 -42.93 33.65
C ILE A 177 -12.74 -44.19 34.45
N ASP A 178 -13.84 -44.16 35.18
CA ASP A 178 -14.26 -45.18 36.15
C ASP A 178 -15.73 -45.59 35.96
N ASP A 179 -16.28 -46.33 36.93
CA ASP A 179 -17.67 -46.80 36.96
C ASP A 179 -18.72 -45.66 36.83
N SER A 180 -18.35 -44.39 37.06
CA SER A 180 -19.24 -43.24 36.84
C SER A 180 -19.54 -42.94 35.37
N PHE A 181 -18.87 -43.60 34.42
CA PHE A 181 -19.23 -43.62 32.99
C PHE A 181 -20.08 -44.84 32.60
N ALA A 182 -20.29 -45.80 33.52
CA ALA A 182 -21.13 -46.99 33.34
C ALA A 182 -20.86 -47.73 32.00
N GLU A 183 -21.87 -47.93 31.16
CA GLU A 183 -21.73 -48.63 29.87
C GLU A 183 -20.88 -47.85 28.84
N PHE A 184 -20.63 -46.56 29.07
CA PHE A 184 -19.88 -45.69 28.16
C PHE A 184 -18.37 -45.65 28.46
N ILE A 185 -17.87 -46.39 29.46
CA ILE A 185 -16.41 -46.50 29.77
C ILE A 185 -15.56 -46.74 28.50
N PRO A 186 -15.92 -47.62 27.54
CA PRO A 186 -15.12 -47.81 26.32
C PRO A 186 -15.05 -46.55 25.44
N ALA A 187 -16.14 -45.79 25.35
CA ALA A 187 -16.20 -44.55 24.58
C ALA A 187 -15.43 -43.41 25.28
N ALA A 188 -15.56 -43.30 26.59
CA ALA A 188 -14.80 -42.36 27.42
C ALA A 188 -13.29 -42.64 27.38
N THR A 189 -12.89 -43.91 27.48
CA THR A 189 -11.50 -44.35 27.34
C THR A 189 -10.94 -44.02 25.96
N LYS A 190 -11.72 -44.27 24.88
CA LYS A 190 -11.31 -43.89 23.52
C LYS A 190 -11.12 -42.38 23.39
N ALA A 191 -12.09 -41.59 23.84
CA ALA A 191 -12.03 -40.13 23.82
C ALA A 191 -10.82 -39.59 24.60
N TRP A 192 -10.48 -40.20 25.74
CA TRP A 192 -9.31 -39.84 26.54
C TRP A 192 -7.99 -40.10 25.80
N VAL A 193 -7.86 -41.27 25.14
CA VAL A 193 -6.66 -41.58 24.33
C VAL A 193 -6.55 -40.66 23.11
N GLU A 194 -7.63 -40.47 22.36
CA GLU A 194 -7.66 -39.58 21.19
C GLU A 194 -7.35 -38.12 21.58
N ALA A 195 -7.86 -37.65 22.72
CA ALA A 195 -7.55 -36.32 23.25
C ALA A 195 -6.08 -36.21 23.71
N ARG A 196 -5.56 -37.21 24.43
CA ARG A 196 -4.17 -37.21 24.91
C ARG A 196 -3.18 -37.17 23.75
N ASP A 197 -3.40 -37.97 22.72
CA ASP A 197 -2.46 -38.08 21.61
C ASP A 197 -2.50 -36.82 20.72
N ALA A 198 -3.66 -36.17 20.59
CA ALA A 198 -3.80 -34.86 19.94
C ALA A 198 -3.19 -33.71 20.76
N LEU A 199 -3.36 -33.71 22.09
CA LEU A 199 -2.69 -32.74 22.99
C LEU A 199 -1.17 -32.91 22.94
N LYS A 200 -0.67 -34.16 22.97
CA LYS A 200 0.76 -34.42 22.85
C LYS A 200 1.33 -33.94 21.51
N ALA A 201 0.67 -34.22 20.39
CA ALA A 201 1.10 -33.69 19.10
C ALA A 201 1.11 -32.15 19.06
N SER A 202 0.18 -31.49 19.79
CA SER A 202 0.18 -30.04 19.96
C SER A 202 1.34 -29.55 20.82
N PHE A 203 1.67 -30.26 21.90
CA PHE A 203 2.79 -29.95 22.80
C PHE A 203 4.14 -30.09 22.08
N ASP A 204 4.37 -31.22 21.41
CA ASP A 204 5.60 -31.52 20.70
C ASP A 204 5.85 -30.45 19.62
N ALA A 205 4.82 -30.05 18.86
CA ALA A 205 4.91 -28.97 17.86
C ALA A 205 5.18 -27.59 18.48
N ALA A 206 4.49 -27.22 19.57
CA ALA A 206 4.72 -25.94 20.25
C ALA A 206 6.14 -25.84 20.84
N ALA A 207 6.68 -26.94 21.37
CA ALA A 207 8.05 -27.02 21.86
C ALA A 207 9.09 -26.89 20.73
N GLU A 208 8.81 -27.43 19.54
CA GLU A 208 9.65 -27.23 18.34
C GLU A 208 9.62 -25.76 17.85
N ASP A 209 8.43 -25.15 17.75
CA ASP A 209 8.26 -23.73 17.37
C ASP A 209 8.99 -22.79 18.35
N GLU A 210 8.85 -23.02 19.67
CA GLU A 210 9.55 -22.25 20.71
C GLU A 210 11.08 -22.43 20.64
N ALA A 211 11.54 -23.66 20.43
CA ALA A 211 12.97 -23.95 20.28
C ALA A 211 13.55 -23.33 18.99
N GLU A 212 12.78 -23.28 17.90
CA GLU A 212 13.18 -22.56 16.69
C GLU A 212 13.19 -21.03 16.90
N ALA A 213 12.17 -20.47 17.56
CA ALA A 213 12.11 -19.04 17.86
C ALA A 213 13.31 -18.59 18.71
N TYR A 214 13.69 -19.39 19.72
CA TYR A 214 14.88 -19.14 20.54
C TYR A 214 16.18 -19.19 19.73
N ARG A 215 16.36 -20.19 18.85
CA ARG A 215 17.53 -20.27 17.94
C ARG A 215 17.60 -19.07 17.00
N LYS A 216 16.47 -18.67 16.40
CA LYS A 216 16.37 -17.51 15.51
C LYS A 216 16.72 -16.20 16.25
N CYS A 217 16.31 -16.07 17.52
CA CYS A 217 16.68 -14.93 18.36
C CYS A 217 18.20 -14.85 18.63
N ILE A 218 18.84 -15.96 18.98
CA ILE A 218 20.30 -16.01 19.20
C ILE A 218 21.05 -15.62 17.92
N ILE A 219 20.67 -16.20 16.77
CA ILE A 219 21.32 -15.90 15.49
C ILE A 219 21.18 -14.40 15.14
N ALA A 220 20.00 -13.81 15.36
CA ALA A 220 19.80 -12.37 15.14
C ALA A 220 20.63 -11.49 16.09
N GLU A 221 20.84 -11.89 17.35
CA GLU A 221 21.74 -11.19 18.28
C GLU A 221 23.21 -11.29 17.83
N GLU A 222 23.66 -12.47 17.39
CA GLU A 222 25.02 -12.66 16.86
C GLU A 222 25.25 -11.87 15.56
N GLU A 223 24.28 -11.86 14.64
CA GLU A 223 24.33 -11.10 13.39
C GLU A 223 24.36 -9.59 13.64
N THR A 224 23.47 -9.06 14.49
CA THR A 224 23.47 -7.63 14.83
C THR A 224 24.75 -7.21 15.55
N ARG A 225 25.28 -8.06 16.43
CA ARG A 225 26.58 -7.86 17.08
C ARG A 225 27.76 -7.90 16.08
N LYS A 226 27.69 -8.74 15.05
CA LYS A 226 28.68 -8.79 13.96
C LYS A 226 28.62 -7.54 13.09
N GLN A 227 27.42 -7.13 12.65
CA GLN A 227 27.21 -5.90 11.89
C GLN A 227 27.67 -4.65 12.66
N ALA A 228 27.46 -4.60 13.98
CA ALA A 228 27.96 -3.52 14.83
C ALA A 228 29.50 -3.45 14.86
N ARG A 229 30.20 -4.60 14.92
CA ARG A 229 31.66 -4.67 14.81
C ARG A 229 32.16 -4.23 13.44
N GLU A 230 31.56 -4.72 12.37
CA GLU A 230 31.93 -4.38 10.98
C GLU A 230 31.75 -2.88 10.72
N ARG A 231 30.66 -2.27 11.21
CA ARG A 231 30.46 -0.81 11.15
C ARG A 231 31.48 -0.04 11.98
N ALA A 232 31.82 -0.51 13.18
CA ALA A 232 32.84 0.12 14.02
C ALA A 232 34.24 0.06 13.39
N GLU A 233 34.61 -1.07 12.76
CA GLU A 233 35.86 -1.19 12.00
C GLU A 233 35.88 -0.26 10.78
N LEU A 234 34.78 -0.17 10.02
CA LEU A 234 34.69 0.73 8.87
C LEU A 234 34.79 2.19 9.30
N ALA A 235 34.10 2.60 10.37
CA ALA A 235 34.21 3.94 10.93
C ALA A 235 35.63 4.26 11.43
N ALA A 236 36.30 3.31 12.08
CA ALA A 236 37.70 3.48 12.52
C ALA A 236 38.66 3.60 11.32
N LYS A 237 38.47 2.81 10.26
CA LYS A 237 39.25 2.90 9.02
C LYS A 237 39.00 4.23 8.29
N GLN A 238 37.76 4.72 8.27
CA GLN A 238 37.42 6.03 7.71
C GLN A 238 38.06 7.17 8.51
N ALA A 239 37.96 7.16 9.84
CA ALA A 239 38.57 8.17 10.71
C ALA A 239 40.10 8.20 10.59
N GLU A 240 40.77 7.05 10.42
CA GLU A 240 42.22 6.99 10.21
C GLU A 240 42.61 7.48 8.80
N LEU A 241 41.84 7.16 7.76
CA LEU A 241 42.04 7.73 6.42
C LEU A 241 41.83 9.25 6.40
N GLU A 242 40.82 9.75 7.11
CA GLU A 242 40.57 11.18 7.31
C GLU A 242 41.69 11.86 8.11
N ARG A 243 42.22 11.20 9.15
CA ARG A 243 43.40 11.67 9.89
C ARG A 243 44.61 11.80 8.98
N ILE A 244 44.91 10.79 8.16
CA ILE A 244 46.01 10.80 7.19
C ILE A 244 45.79 11.86 6.10
N ALA A 245 44.57 12.03 5.60
CA ALA A 245 44.25 13.04 4.60
C ALA A 245 44.44 14.47 5.16
N ASN A 246 44.00 14.73 6.40
CA ASN A 246 44.21 16.00 7.08
C ASN A 246 45.69 16.26 7.40
N GLU A 247 46.44 15.23 7.80
CA GLU A 247 47.89 15.31 8.05
C GLU A 247 48.66 15.63 6.75
N GLN A 248 48.33 14.97 5.63
CA GLN A 248 48.87 15.31 4.31
C GLN A 248 48.44 16.69 3.81
N ALA A 249 47.20 17.12 4.06
CA ALA A 249 46.72 18.45 3.65
C ALA A 249 47.45 19.55 4.42
N ALA A 250 47.69 19.35 5.72
CA ALA A 250 48.50 20.24 6.54
C ALA A 250 49.97 20.28 6.08
N GLU A 251 50.57 19.13 5.74
CA GLU A 251 51.94 19.08 5.20
C GLU A 251 52.06 19.77 3.84
N ARG A 252 51.16 19.47 2.88
CA ARG A 252 51.09 20.16 1.58
C ARG A 252 50.92 21.66 1.74
N LYS A 253 50.07 22.10 2.67
CA LYS A 253 49.91 23.53 2.96
C LYS A 253 51.22 24.14 3.49
N ARG A 254 51.90 23.50 4.44
CA ARG A 254 53.18 24.01 4.96
C ARG A 254 54.25 24.10 3.87
N LEU A 255 54.32 23.13 2.96
CA LEU A 255 55.21 23.17 1.80
C LEU A 255 54.84 24.28 0.81
N ALA A 256 53.55 24.55 0.59
CA ALA A 256 53.10 25.66 -0.24
C ALA A 256 53.36 27.03 0.41
N ASP A 257 53.08 27.18 1.72
CA ASP A 257 53.39 28.38 2.51
C ASP A 257 54.91 28.66 2.50
N GLU A 258 55.76 27.60 2.59
CA GLU A 258 57.22 27.70 2.51
C GLU A 258 57.72 28.04 1.09
N GLN A 259 57.15 27.43 0.04
CA GLN A 259 57.45 27.78 -1.35
C GLN A 259 57.07 29.22 -1.67
N ALA A 260 55.90 29.69 -1.22
CA ALA A 260 55.49 31.08 -1.35
C ALA A 260 56.39 32.05 -0.58
N ALA A 261 56.91 31.65 0.60
CA ALA A 261 57.90 32.44 1.34
C ALA A 261 59.25 32.51 0.60
N ILE A 262 59.70 31.42 -0.02
CA ILE A 262 60.90 31.38 -0.85
C ILE A 262 60.73 32.21 -2.12
N GLU A 263 59.58 32.11 -2.80
CA GLU A 263 59.29 32.87 -4.02
C GLU A 263 59.15 34.38 -3.75
N THR A 264 58.43 34.78 -2.70
CA THR A 264 58.34 36.20 -2.32
C THR A 264 59.68 36.77 -1.89
N ALA A 265 60.51 36.02 -1.16
CA ALA A 265 61.89 36.42 -0.86
C ALA A 265 62.75 36.52 -2.13
N ALA A 266 62.63 35.57 -3.07
CA ALA A 266 63.35 35.60 -4.34
C ALA A 266 62.90 36.77 -5.24
N ALA A 267 61.60 37.11 -5.26
CA ALA A 267 61.06 38.26 -5.95
C ALA A 267 61.54 39.58 -5.32
N GLU A 268 61.61 39.67 -3.98
CA GLU A 268 62.16 40.85 -3.31
C GLU A 268 63.68 41.00 -3.58
N GLN A 269 64.43 39.90 -3.62
CA GLN A 269 65.85 39.91 -4.01
C GLN A 269 66.05 40.28 -5.48
N ARG A 270 65.21 39.79 -6.41
CA ARG A 270 65.22 40.23 -7.82
C ARG A 270 64.92 41.71 -7.93
N ARG A 271 63.87 42.22 -7.28
CA ARG A 271 63.53 43.64 -7.32
C ARG A 271 64.65 44.52 -6.75
N LYS A 272 65.32 44.10 -5.67
CA LYS A 272 66.51 44.77 -5.13
C LYS A 272 67.70 44.71 -6.09
N ALA A 273 67.90 43.58 -6.79
CA ALA A 273 68.96 43.46 -7.80
C ALA A 273 68.68 44.34 -9.03
N GLU A 274 67.43 44.43 -9.47
CA GLU A 274 66.98 45.32 -10.55
C GLU A 274 67.04 46.80 -10.16
N GLU A 275 66.62 47.17 -8.94
CA GLU A 275 66.79 48.50 -8.35
C GLU A 275 68.28 48.90 -8.31
N ASN A 276 69.17 47.98 -7.89
CA ASN A 276 70.62 48.20 -7.86
C ASN A 276 71.22 48.30 -9.28
N LEU A 277 70.89 47.38 -10.19
CA LEU A 277 71.34 47.41 -11.59
C LEU A 277 70.91 48.70 -12.29
N ARG A 278 69.69 49.16 -12.01
CA ARG A 278 69.17 50.44 -12.51
C ARG A 278 69.93 51.61 -11.91
N ALA A 279 70.20 51.62 -10.61
CA ALA A 279 70.99 52.66 -9.97
C ALA A 279 72.45 52.70 -10.49
N GLU A 280 73.06 51.54 -10.76
CA GLU A 280 74.37 51.44 -11.40
C GLU A 280 74.33 51.90 -12.86
N ALA A 281 73.30 51.56 -13.63
CA ALA A 281 73.13 52.02 -15.01
C ALA A 281 72.88 53.54 -15.09
N GLU A 282 72.04 54.10 -14.21
CA GLU A 282 71.81 55.54 -14.11
C GLU A 282 73.10 56.28 -13.65
N ALA A 283 73.89 55.68 -12.74
CA ALA A 283 75.19 56.21 -12.34
C ALA A 283 76.26 56.11 -13.44
N GLN A 284 76.28 55.03 -14.23
CA GLN A 284 77.16 54.90 -15.40
C GLN A 284 76.76 55.88 -16.51
N ALA A 285 75.47 56.04 -16.80
CA ALA A 285 74.97 57.03 -17.75
C ALA A 285 75.31 58.47 -17.29
N ALA A 286 75.22 58.77 -15.99
CA ALA A 286 75.64 60.05 -15.43
C ALA A 286 77.16 60.28 -15.56
N ARG A 287 78.00 59.25 -15.35
CA ARG A 287 79.45 59.32 -15.59
C ARG A 287 79.78 59.53 -17.06
N LEU A 288 79.25 58.71 -17.95
CA LEU A 288 79.45 58.82 -19.40
C LEU A 288 78.98 60.17 -19.94
N LYS A 289 77.88 60.73 -19.39
CA LYS A 289 77.43 62.08 -19.72
C LYS A 289 78.37 63.17 -19.20
N ALA A 290 78.87 63.04 -17.97
CA ALA A 290 79.86 63.98 -17.43
C ALA A 290 81.21 63.91 -18.17
N GLU A 291 81.64 62.72 -18.57
CA GLU A 291 82.82 62.49 -19.42
C GLU A 291 82.61 63.04 -20.84
N ALA A 292 81.43 62.85 -21.42
CA ALA A 292 81.08 63.44 -22.71
C ALA A 292 80.97 64.98 -22.65
N GLU A 293 80.42 65.55 -21.57
CA GLU A 293 80.39 67.01 -21.35
C GLU A 293 81.80 67.58 -21.12
N ALA A 294 82.66 66.87 -20.38
CA ALA A 294 84.06 67.23 -20.19
C ALA A 294 84.86 67.15 -21.51
N HIS A 295 84.71 66.06 -22.27
CA HIS A 295 85.34 65.87 -23.57
C HIS A 295 84.79 66.85 -24.62
N ALA A 296 83.51 67.22 -24.55
CA ALA A 296 82.95 68.29 -25.40
C ALA A 296 83.50 69.67 -25.01
N ALA A 297 83.70 69.95 -23.72
CA ALA A 297 84.36 71.17 -23.25
C ALA A 297 85.85 71.22 -23.63
N GLU A 298 86.56 70.09 -23.58
CA GLU A 298 87.95 69.96 -24.01
C GLU A 298 88.10 70.07 -25.53
N MET A 299 87.27 69.37 -26.31
CA MET A 299 87.21 69.51 -27.77
C MET A 299 86.82 70.93 -28.19
N LYS A 300 85.92 71.59 -27.46
CA LYS A 300 85.62 73.01 -27.68
C LYS A 300 86.84 73.89 -27.37
N ARG A 301 87.53 73.66 -26.25
CA ARG A 301 88.79 74.35 -25.94
C ARG A 301 89.82 74.18 -27.04
N LEU A 302 90.02 72.96 -27.52
CA LEU A 302 90.93 72.64 -28.62
C LEU A 302 90.47 73.27 -29.93
N ALA A 303 89.17 73.36 -30.21
CA ALA A 303 88.64 74.07 -31.37
C ALA A 303 88.84 75.59 -31.29
N ASP A 304 88.59 76.20 -30.13
CA ASP A 304 88.84 77.62 -29.87
C ASP A 304 90.35 77.95 -29.95
N GLU A 305 91.21 77.04 -29.47
CA GLU A 305 92.67 77.16 -29.48
C GLU A 305 93.25 76.95 -30.89
N LEU A 306 92.75 75.98 -31.67
CA LEU A 306 93.09 75.76 -33.08
C LEU A 306 92.53 76.88 -33.98
N ALA A 307 91.37 77.46 -33.66
CA ALA A 307 90.85 78.64 -34.34
C ALA A 307 91.72 79.88 -34.05
N ALA A 308 92.20 80.04 -32.81
CA ALA A 308 93.16 81.08 -32.45
C ALA A 308 94.53 80.88 -33.14
N GLU A 309 94.98 79.64 -33.34
CA GLU A 309 96.17 79.34 -34.16
C GLU A 309 95.95 79.64 -35.65
N ARG A 310 94.81 79.21 -36.23
CA ARG A 310 94.47 79.54 -37.63
C ARG A 310 94.38 81.04 -37.85
N ALA A 311 93.74 81.79 -36.96
CA ALA A 311 93.68 83.25 -37.04
C ALA A 311 95.08 83.90 -36.99
N LYS A 312 96.00 83.39 -36.15
CA LYS A 312 97.40 83.84 -36.12
C LYS A 312 98.16 83.47 -37.40
N PHE A 313 97.92 82.27 -37.95
CA PHE A 313 98.59 81.76 -39.15
C PHE A 313 98.11 82.48 -40.43
N GLU A 314 96.82 82.76 -40.54
CA GLU A 314 96.24 83.55 -41.63
C GLU A 314 96.67 85.02 -41.53
N ALA A 315 96.70 85.61 -40.32
CA ALA A 315 97.28 86.93 -40.12
C ALA A 315 98.78 86.99 -40.48
N ALA A 316 99.55 85.93 -40.19
CA ALA A 316 100.95 85.82 -40.60
C ALA A 316 101.11 85.69 -42.13
N GLN A 317 100.29 84.86 -42.80
CA GLN A 317 100.32 84.77 -44.27
C GLN A 317 99.91 86.07 -44.95
N ALA A 318 98.89 86.76 -44.45
CA ALA A 318 98.47 88.08 -44.95
C ALA A 318 99.59 89.12 -44.76
N ALA A 319 100.24 89.14 -43.60
CA ALA A 319 101.37 90.03 -43.31
C ALA A 319 102.65 89.68 -44.12
N GLN A 320 102.80 88.45 -44.60
CA GLN A 320 103.91 88.07 -45.48
C GLN A 320 103.65 88.46 -46.93
N LYS A 321 102.48 88.10 -47.49
CA LYS A 321 102.10 88.52 -48.86
C LYS A 321 102.14 90.05 -49.03
N ALA A 322 101.71 90.80 -48.01
CA ALA A 322 101.78 92.26 -47.99
C ALA A 322 103.21 92.85 -47.97
N LYS A 323 104.25 92.05 -47.72
CA LYS A 323 105.65 92.44 -47.88
C LYS A 323 106.19 92.04 -49.25
N ASP A 324 105.88 90.82 -49.68
CA ASP A 324 106.37 90.26 -50.95
C ASP A 324 105.87 91.09 -52.15
N ASP A 325 104.60 91.54 -52.12
CA ASP A 325 104.00 92.44 -53.13
C ASP A 325 104.60 93.86 -53.15
N VAL A 326 105.27 94.29 -52.07
CA VAL A 326 105.93 95.60 -51.96
C VAL A 326 107.38 95.51 -52.44
N GLU A 327 108.10 94.44 -52.10
CA GLU A 327 109.49 94.25 -52.53
C GLU A 327 109.62 93.99 -54.04
N LEU A 328 108.65 93.33 -54.65
CA LEU A 328 108.66 93.06 -56.10
C LEU A 328 108.58 94.37 -56.91
N LYS A 329 107.62 95.25 -56.59
CA LYS A 329 107.44 96.55 -57.27
C LYS A 329 108.62 97.49 -57.08
N ALA A 330 109.27 97.46 -55.91
CA ALA A 330 110.46 98.25 -55.65
C ALA A 330 111.65 97.89 -56.55
N LYS A 331 111.71 96.65 -57.09
CA LYS A 331 112.77 96.20 -58.01
C LYS A 331 112.46 96.52 -59.47
N GLU A 332 111.19 96.52 -59.87
CA GLU A 332 110.79 96.84 -61.24
C GLU A 332 110.98 98.33 -61.59
N ASP A 333 110.68 99.26 -60.66
CA ASP A 333 110.95 100.69 -60.89
C ASP A 333 112.44 101.04 -60.83
N ALA A 334 113.26 100.32 -60.05
CA ALA A 334 114.71 100.55 -59.98
C ALA A 334 115.42 100.20 -61.29
N ALA A 335 115.06 99.08 -61.92
CA ALA A 335 115.62 98.67 -63.21
C ALA A 335 115.31 99.65 -64.36
N ARG A 336 114.27 100.47 -64.22
CA ARG A 336 113.89 101.49 -65.22
C ARG A 336 114.71 102.79 -65.11
N LEU A 337 115.66 102.90 -64.18
CA LEU A 337 116.49 104.10 -63.99
C LEU A 337 117.97 103.94 -64.41
N GLU A 338 118.49 102.71 -64.53
CA GLU A 338 119.85 102.44 -65.04
C GLU A 338 119.92 102.25 -66.57
N ALA A 339 118.80 102.44 -67.28
CA ALA A 339 118.77 102.39 -68.74
C ALA A 339 119.58 103.53 -69.41
N ASP A 340 119.65 104.71 -68.77
CA ASP A 340 120.02 105.96 -69.43
C ASP A 340 121.52 106.31 -69.37
N ASN A 341 122.36 105.52 -68.67
CA ASN A 341 123.76 105.88 -68.38
C ASN A 341 124.82 104.96 -69.05
N ALA A 342 124.41 104.18 -70.06
CA ALA A 342 125.30 103.30 -70.84
C ALA A 342 125.32 103.62 -72.36
N GLU A 343 124.49 104.55 -72.84
CA GLU A 343 124.44 104.95 -74.26
C GLU A 343 125.50 106.02 -74.61
N ALA A 344 126.77 105.78 -74.23
CA ALA A 344 127.85 106.78 -74.36
C ALA A 344 129.22 106.24 -74.82
N ILE A 345 129.36 104.94 -75.15
CA ILE A 345 130.51 104.41 -75.91
C ILE A 345 130.00 103.51 -77.05
N GLU A 346 129.98 104.10 -78.24
CA GLU A 346 130.09 103.53 -79.60
C GLU A 346 129.51 102.13 -79.89
N ILE A 347 128.45 102.05 -80.70
CA ILE A 347 128.52 102.00 -82.19
C ILE A 347 129.26 100.75 -82.70
N ASP A 348 128.55 99.61 -82.81
CA ASP A 348 128.46 98.91 -84.11
C ASP A 348 127.12 98.16 -84.32
N LYS A 349 126.17 98.83 -84.99
CA LYS A 349 125.00 98.28 -85.72
C LYS A 349 123.93 97.46 -84.95
N ALA A 350 123.11 98.22 -84.22
CA ALA A 350 121.64 98.16 -84.09
C ALA A 350 120.84 97.41 -85.19
N MET A 351 119.60 96.91 -84.99
CA MET A 351 118.70 96.79 -83.81
C MET A 351 117.56 95.80 -84.15
N GLY A 352 116.75 95.33 -83.18
CA GLY A 352 115.58 94.49 -83.49
C GLY A 352 114.51 94.32 -82.39
N GLN A 353 113.31 93.90 -82.82
CA GLN A 353 112.05 93.65 -82.08
C GLN A 353 111.30 94.86 -81.47
N VAL A 354 109.96 94.72 -81.38
CA VAL A 354 108.95 95.79 -81.20
C VAL A 354 107.73 95.25 -80.42
N VAL A 355 106.92 96.13 -79.79
CA VAL A 355 105.83 95.82 -78.83
C VAL A 355 104.43 96.31 -79.27
N SER A 356 103.39 95.54 -78.92
CA SER A 356 101.91 95.74 -79.03
C SER A 356 101.18 94.50 -78.42
N ASP A 357 99.91 94.39 -77.97
CA ASP A 357 98.78 95.28 -77.56
C ASP A 357 97.61 94.34 -77.08
N PHE A 358 96.52 94.69 -76.37
CA PHE A 358 96.11 95.84 -75.54
C PHE A 358 94.81 95.56 -74.71
N ASN A 359 94.87 95.64 -73.36
CA ASN A 359 93.77 95.99 -72.41
C ASN A 359 92.47 95.11 -72.18
N ALA A 360 91.97 95.12 -70.92
CA ALA A 360 90.56 95.04 -70.41
C ALA A 360 89.69 93.73 -70.21
N ALA A 361 89.26 93.50 -68.94
CA ALA A 361 87.87 93.30 -68.39
C ALA A 361 87.10 91.93 -68.18
N THR A 362 86.40 91.86 -67.02
CA THR A 362 85.05 91.26 -66.66
C THR A 362 84.74 89.78 -66.22
N MET A 363 84.31 89.63 -64.93
CA MET A 363 83.06 88.99 -64.34
C MET A 363 82.74 87.45 -64.14
N VAL A 364 82.23 87.12 -62.90
CA VAL A 364 80.98 86.36 -62.51
C VAL A 364 80.93 84.85 -62.00
N SER A 365 80.29 84.66 -60.82
CA SER A 365 79.48 83.53 -60.21
C SER A 365 80.02 82.30 -59.43
N MET A 366 79.18 81.85 -58.45
CA MET A 366 79.08 80.59 -57.64
C MET A 366 78.05 79.59 -58.27
N PRO A 367 77.49 78.49 -57.66
CA PRO A 367 77.51 77.87 -56.29
C PRO A 367 77.75 76.30 -56.29
N ASP A 368 77.30 75.36 -55.41
CA ASP A 368 76.32 75.27 -54.28
C ASP A 368 76.57 74.03 -53.31
N LEU A 369 75.58 73.63 -52.46
CA LEU A 369 75.57 72.58 -51.38
C LEU A 369 74.52 71.42 -51.63
N PRO A 370 74.05 70.47 -50.73
CA PRO A 370 73.93 70.41 -49.25
C PRO A 370 74.26 69.04 -48.53
N VAL A 371 73.41 68.54 -47.59
CA VAL A 371 73.67 67.56 -46.47
C VAL A 371 72.38 66.79 -46.04
N ASP A 372 72.44 65.51 -45.53
CA ASP A 372 71.69 64.92 -44.36
C ASP A 372 71.79 63.35 -44.16
N ASP A 373 71.16 62.81 -43.08
CA ASP A 373 71.49 61.55 -42.33
C ASP A 373 70.40 60.40 -42.39
N PRO A 374 70.08 59.49 -41.40
CA PRO A 374 69.95 58.04 -41.67
C PRO A 374 68.63 57.34 -41.22
N ASN A 375 68.50 56.01 -41.42
CA ASN A 375 68.04 55.00 -40.42
C ASN A 375 67.79 53.58 -40.99
N GLY A 376 67.95 52.55 -40.13
CA GLY A 376 67.34 51.21 -40.26
C GLY A 376 66.09 51.08 -39.36
N GLU A 377 65.58 49.92 -38.95
CA GLU A 377 65.97 48.51 -39.17
C GLU A 377 64.75 47.60 -38.78
N ILE A 378 64.89 46.27 -38.90
CA ILE A 378 64.09 45.19 -38.27
C ILE A 378 62.73 44.84 -38.92
N LEU A 379 62.57 43.54 -39.16
CA LEU A 379 61.30 42.81 -39.29
C LEU A 379 61.12 41.99 -38.00
N ASP A 380 59.89 41.80 -37.53
CA ASP A 380 59.59 40.81 -36.50
C ASP A 380 58.36 39.97 -36.86
N ALA A 381 58.23 38.80 -36.24
CA ALA A 381 57.32 37.74 -36.67
C ALA A 381 56.10 37.56 -35.75
N ALA A 382 54.97 37.25 -36.41
CA ALA A 382 54.03 36.17 -36.09
C ALA A 382 53.27 36.17 -34.73
N ASP A 383 52.38 35.18 -34.60
CA ASP A 383 51.57 34.82 -33.41
C ASP A 383 50.68 35.96 -32.86
N ALA A 384 49.42 36.14 -33.28
CA ALA A 384 48.43 35.27 -33.92
C ALA A 384 47.72 34.24 -33.00
N ILE A 385 46.61 34.72 -32.41
CA ILE A 385 45.43 33.96 -31.96
C ILE A 385 45.58 33.16 -30.67
N ASP A 386 45.18 33.81 -29.58
CA ASP A 386 44.54 33.16 -28.43
C ASP A 386 43.06 32.89 -28.78
N ALA A 387 42.61 31.65 -28.62
CA ALA A 387 41.23 31.22 -28.88
C ALA A 387 40.92 29.92 -28.10
N GLU A 388 40.05 30.02 -27.10
CA GLU A 388 39.58 28.87 -26.33
C GLU A 388 38.68 27.96 -27.21
N PRO A 389 38.81 26.61 -27.12
CA PRO A 389 37.96 25.69 -27.87
C PRO A 389 36.51 25.73 -27.38
N THR A 390 35.57 25.61 -28.30
CA THR A 390 34.13 25.66 -27.99
C THR A 390 33.62 24.38 -27.33
N ASP A 391 32.51 24.48 -26.58
CA ASP A 391 31.90 23.34 -25.88
C ASP A 391 31.59 22.15 -26.82
N GLU A 392 31.26 22.42 -28.09
CA GLU A 392 30.99 21.38 -29.09
C GLU A 392 32.27 20.64 -29.51
N GLU A 393 33.39 21.36 -29.68
CA GLU A 393 34.71 20.77 -29.98
C GLU A 393 35.22 19.92 -28.80
N ILE A 394 34.99 20.37 -27.56
CA ILE A 394 35.33 19.60 -26.35
C ILE A 394 34.54 18.28 -26.28
N VAL A 395 33.25 18.31 -26.65
CA VAL A 395 32.41 17.10 -26.72
C VAL A 395 32.85 16.17 -27.84
N GLU A 396 33.16 16.65 -29.05
CA GLU A 396 33.69 15.81 -30.13
C GLU A 396 35.02 15.15 -29.75
N LEU A 397 35.96 15.89 -29.16
CA LEU A 397 37.25 15.35 -28.73
C LEU A 397 37.09 14.22 -27.69
N TYR A 398 36.13 14.39 -26.77
CA TYR A 398 35.82 13.39 -25.74
C TYR A 398 35.19 12.11 -26.34
N ILE A 399 34.29 12.26 -27.31
CA ILE A 399 33.72 11.12 -28.06
C ILE A 399 34.82 10.40 -28.83
N GLN A 400 35.72 11.13 -29.49
CA GLN A 400 36.81 10.57 -30.30
C GLN A 400 37.81 9.76 -29.46
N HIS A 401 38.08 10.14 -28.22
CA HIS A 401 39.00 9.42 -27.33
C HIS A 401 38.36 8.27 -26.53
N PHE A 402 37.09 8.39 -26.10
CA PHE A 402 36.49 7.44 -25.15
C PHE A 402 35.29 6.65 -25.69
N GLY A 403 34.66 7.10 -26.77
CA GLY A 403 33.48 6.47 -27.37
C GLY A 403 32.18 6.65 -26.57
N GLY A 404 31.08 6.82 -27.29
CA GLY A 404 29.73 7.01 -26.73
C GLY A 404 28.84 7.82 -27.67
N SER A 405 27.58 8.07 -27.27
CA SER A 405 26.79 9.14 -27.89
C SER A 405 27.16 10.51 -27.29
N PRO A 406 26.89 11.64 -27.97
CA PRO A 406 27.12 12.97 -27.41
C PRO A 406 26.43 13.20 -26.06
N GLU A 407 25.23 12.64 -25.87
CA GLU A 407 24.49 12.72 -24.61
C GLU A 407 25.27 12.07 -23.47
N GLN A 408 25.93 10.93 -23.73
CA GLN A 408 26.75 10.21 -22.75
C GLN A 408 28.07 10.94 -22.43
N ALA A 409 28.63 11.71 -23.38
CA ALA A 409 29.77 12.58 -23.12
C ALA A 409 29.36 13.76 -22.22
N ILE A 410 28.27 14.44 -22.56
CA ILE A 410 27.72 15.56 -21.79
C ILE A 410 27.32 15.13 -20.36
N GLU A 411 26.68 13.97 -20.19
CA GLU A 411 26.30 13.43 -18.87
C GLU A 411 27.52 13.11 -17.98
N ARG A 412 28.67 12.75 -18.58
CA ARG A 412 29.92 12.49 -17.85
C ARG A 412 30.67 13.78 -17.52
N LEU A 413 30.78 14.69 -18.47
CA LEU A 413 31.43 16.00 -18.29
C LEU A 413 30.71 16.86 -17.25
N SER A 414 29.37 16.91 -17.28
CA SER A 414 28.58 17.61 -16.27
C SER A 414 28.72 17.01 -14.86
N ARG A 415 28.84 15.68 -14.75
CA ARG A 415 29.17 15.01 -13.47
C ARG A 415 30.56 15.38 -12.95
N PHE A 416 31.54 15.55 -13.85
CA PHE A 416 32.89 15.99 -13.50
C PHE A 416 32.86 17.45 -13.00
N ALA A 417 32.17 18.34 -13.70
CA ALA A 417 32.00 19.75 -13.31
C ALA A 417 31.32 19.91 -11.93
N MET A 418 30.26 19.15 -11.64
CA MET A 418 29.64 19.13 -10.31
C MET A 418 30.59 18.67 -9.20
N THR A 419 31.60 17.86 -9.51
CA THR A 419 32.58 17.38 -8.52
C THR A 419 33.61 18.46 -8.17
N VAL A 420 33.90 19.39 -9.10
CA VAL A 420 34.82 20.53 -8.86
C VAL A 420 34.12 21.65 -8.09
N ALA A 421 32.81 21.84 -8.27
CA ALA A 421 32.04 22.91 -7.63
C ALA A 421 31.76 22.70 -6.12
N HIS A 422 32.35 21.69 -5.48
CA HIS A 422 32.23 21.39 -4.04
C HIS A 422 33.60 21.07 -3.39
N GLY A 423 34.70 21.52 -3.99
CA GLY A 423 36.07 21.44 -3.46
C GLY A 423 36.62 22.81 -3.05
#